data_AF-A0A843J1R0-F1
#
_entry.id   AF-A0A843J1R0-F1
#
_cell.length_a   1.000
_cell.length_b   1.000
_cell.length_c   1.000
_cell.angle_alpha   90.00
_cell.angle_beta   90.00
_cell.angle_gamma   90.00
#
_symmetry.space_group_name_H-M   'P 1'
#
loop_
_entity.id
_entity.type
_entity.pdbx_description
1 polymer ?
#
loop_
_entity_poly.entity_id
_entity_poly.type
_entity_poly.pdbx_seq_one_letter_code
_entity_poly.pdbx_strand_id
1 'polypeptide(L)'
;MNIGNEAVSPVVGVMLMLVVTIITAAIVSGFAGGLPDTTYKTSNVALKATYSQTNGLTITNMGGSPVGTSNTVIITRLTDTFGDNEHLSWTIDPYDVVTKRGQEAGSSYAWYTNSGSSGKNSFEAGDAAYVAPVYMQNGMESANTFSVNNESNV
;
A
#
# COMPACT_ATOMS: atom_id res chain seq x y z
N MET A 1 8.70 -48.18 57.00
CA MET A 1 8.73 -47.31 55.81
C MET A 1 10.04 -46.57 55.82
N ASN A 2 11.01 -47.03 55.02
CA ASN A 2 12.31 -46.38 54.91
C ASN A 2 12.23 -45.33 53.80
N ILE A 3 12.00 -44.08 54.17
CA ILE A 3 12.13 -42.94 53.27
C ILE A 3 13.61 -42.56 53.27
N GLY A 4 14.36 -43.14 52.33
CA GLY A 4 15.75 -42.78 52.09
C GLY A 4 15.82 -41.31 51.73
N ASN A 5 16.31 -40.50 52.66
CA ASN A 5 16.53 -39.08 52.41
C ASN A 5 17.79 -38.97 51.54
N GLU A 6 17.59 -38.91 50.22
CA GLU A 6 18.64 -38.73 49.21
C GLU A 6 19.32 -37.38 49.43
N ALA A 7 20.26 -37.33 50.38
CA ALA A 7 21.10 -36.19 50.62
C ALA A 7 22.05 -36.05 49.43
N VAL A 8 21.70 -35.18 48.49
CA VAL A 8 22.60 -34.72 47.44
C VAL A 8 23.87 -34.18 48.10
N SER A 9 25.02 -34.69 47.65
CA SER A 9 26.33 -34.23 48.12
C SER A 9 26.49 -32.72 47.86
N PRO A 10 27.04 -31.95 48.81
CA PRO A 10 27.22 -30.50 48.66
C PRO A 10 27.89 -30.09 47.34
N VAL A 11 28.84 -30.90 46.87
CA VAL A 11 29.56 -30.67 45.61
C VAL A 11 28.64 -30.89 44.41
N VAL A 12 27.82 -31.95 44.43
CA VAL A 12 26.91 -32.30 43.33
C VAL A 12 25.77 -31.29 43.24
N GLY A 13 25.28 -30.79 44.38
CA GLY A 13 24.25 -29.74 44.41
C GLY A 13 24.73 -28.44 43.75
N VAL A 14 25.97 -28.02 44.03
CA VAL A 14 26.54 -26.80 43.43
C VAL A 14 26.85 -27.00 41.95
N MET A 15 27.41 -28.15 41.57
CA MET A 15 27.69 -28.46 40.16
C MET A 15 26.40 -28.51 39.33
N LEU A 16 25.33 -29.10 39.87
CA LEU A 16 24.01 -29.11 39.21
C LEU A 16 23.41 -27.71 39.07
N MET A 17 23.49 -26.89 40.12
CA MET A 17 22.96 -25.52 40.07
C MET A 17 23.64 -24.70 38.99
N LEU A 18 24.97 -24.75 38.91
CA LEU A 18 25.74 -24.03 37.91
C LEU A 18 25.36 -24.43 36.48
N VAL A 19 25.25 -25.73 36.21
CA VAL A 19 24.90 -26.22 34.87
C VAL A 19 23.51 -25.75 34.46
N VAL A 20 22.52 -25.88 35.35
CA VAL A 20 21.14 -25.45 35.07
C VAL A 20 21.08 -23.94 34.83
N THR A 21 21.77 -23.13 35.66
CA THR A 21 21.81 -21.68 35.48
C THR A 21 22.47 -21.29 34.15
N ILE A 22 23.56 -21.94 33.76
CA ILE A 22 24.25 -21.64 32.51
C ILE A 22 23.36 -22.02 31.31
N ILE A 23 22.73 -23.19 31.33
CA ILE A 23 21.84 -23.64 30.25
C ILE A 23 20.63 -22.71 30.13
N THR A 24 19.97 -22.39 31.23
CA THR A 24 18.79 -21.50 31.21
C THR A 24 19.18 -20.08 30.79
N ALA A 25 20.32 -19.55 31.24
CA ALA A 25 20.82 -18.25 30.80
C ALA A 25 21.12 -18.23 29.29
N ALA A 26 21.72 -19.28 28.74
CA ALA A 26 21.99 -19.39 27.30
C ALA A 26 20.69 -19.44 26.48
N ILE A 27 19.70 -20.20 26.94
CA ILE A 27 18.38 -20.29 26.29
C ILE A 27 17.66 -18.93 26.34
N VAL A 28 17.59 -18.29 27.51
CA VAL A 28 16.96 -16.98 27.69
C VAL A 28 17.70 -15.89 26.88
N SER A 29 19.03 -15.95 26.81
CA SER A 29 19.82 -15.06 25.95
C SER A 29 19.53 -15.29 24.46
N GLY A 30 19.31 -16.54 24.04
CA GLY A 30 18.86 -16.88 22.70
C GLY A 30 17.48 -16.33 22.37
N PHE A 31 16.55 -16.34 23.33
CA PHE A 31 15.23 -15.72 23.17
C PHE A 31 15.27 -14.19 23.14
N ALA A 32 16.14 -13.55 23.93
CA ALA A 32 16.30 -12.10 23.94
C ALA A 32 16.95 -11.55 22.65
N GLY A 33 17.83 -12.34 22.00
CA GLY A 33 18.46 -11.98 20.72
C GLY A 33 17.76 -12.54 19.47
N GLY A 34 16.71 -13.36 19.65
CA GLY A 34 16.18 -14.24 18.62
C GLY A 34 14.68 -14.11 18.34
N LEU A 35 13.99 -13.13 18.90
CA LEU A 35 12.77 -12.63 18.28
C LEU A 35 13.21 -11.75 17.11
N PRO A 36 13.19 -12.23 15.85
CA PRO A 36 13.21 -11.31 14.74
C PRO A 36 12.11 -10.30 15.01
N ASP A 37 12.42 -9.01 14.95
CA ASP A 37 11.42 -7.96 14.86
C ASP A 37 10.62 -8.24 13.58
N THR A 38 9.63 -9.13 13.66
CA THR A 38 8.58 -9.27 12.65
C THR A 38 7.58 -8.13 12.83
N THR A 39 8.05 -6.97 13.27
CA THR A 39 7.37 -5.71 13.05
C THR A 39 7.39 -5.51 11.55
N TYR A 40 6.42 -6.14 10.88
CA TYR A 40 6.08 -5.83 9.51
C TYR A 40 5.92 -4.32 9.47
N LYS A 41 6.89 -3.64 8.86
CA LYS A 41 6.87 -2.19 8.72
C LYS A 41 5.57 -1.86 8.01
N THR A 42 4.60 -1.32 8.74
CA THR A 42 3.31 -0.99 8.16
C THR A 42 3.58 0.01 7.03
N SER A 43 3.14 -0.36 5.82
CA SER A 43 3.32 0.48 4.65
C SER A 43 2.44 1.71 4.83
N ASN A 44 3.04 2.84 5.19
CA ASN A 44 2.36 4.12 5.20
C ASN A 44 2.57 4.77 3.84
N VAL A 45 1.49 5.12 3.13
CA VAL A 45 1.58 5.92 1.89
C VAL A 45 0.65 7.12 2.01
N ALA A 46 1.16 8.31 1.67
CA ALA A 46 0.38 9.53 1.61
C ALA A 46 0.06 9.82 0.13
N LEU A 47 -1.22 9.75 -0.24
CA LEU A 47 -1.68 9.98 -1.61
C LEU A 47 -2.51 11.26 -1.68
N LYS A 48 -2.24 12.08 -2.69
CA LYS A 48 -3.09 13.22 -3.04
C LYS A 48 -3.61 13.03 -4.46
N ALA A 49 -4.93 12.88 -4.58
CA ALA A 49 -5.62 12.82 -5.85
C ALA A 49 -6.34 14.14 -6.12
N THR A 50 -6.29 14.62 -7.36
CA THR A 50 -7.01 15.80 -7.83
C THR A 50 -7.64 15.48 -9.16
N TYR A 51 -8.96 15.60 -9.23
CA TYR A 51 -9.75 15.38 -10.44
C TYR A 51 -10.18 16.71 -11.05
N SER A 52 -10.11 16.80 -12.38
CA SER A 52 -10.58 17.94 -13.15
C SER A 52 -11.14 17.46 -14.49
N GLN A 53 -12.31 17.95 -14.89
CA GLN A 53 -12.92 17.60 -16.18
C GLN A 53 -12.04 17.99 -17.38
N THR A 54 -11.25 19.06 -17.25
CA THR A 54 -10.34 19.54 -18.31
C THR A 54 -8.99 18.84 -18.30
N ASN A 55 -8.46 18.58 -17.11
CA ASN A 55 -7.07 18.12 -16.95
C ASN A 55 -6.95 16.62 -16.62
N GLY A 56 -8.07 15.93 -16.41
CA GLY A 56 -8.13 14.53 -15.98
C GLY A 56 -7.82 14.35 -14.49
N LEU A 57 -7.35 13.14 -14.15
CA LEU A 57 -6.97 12.76 -12.79
C LEU A 57 -5.46 12.87 -12.64
N THR A 58 -5.04 13.56 -11.58
CA THR A 58 -3.65 13.61 -11.14
C THR A 58 -3.55 13.00 -9.76
N ILE A 59 -2.79 11.92 -9.63
CA ILE A 59 -2.47 11.27 -8.36
C ILE A 59 -1.01 11.55 -8.07
N THR A 60 -0.71 12.00 -6.87
CA THR A 60 0.65 12.30 -6.41
C THR A 60 0.94 11.54 -5.14
N ASN A 61 2.08 10.86 -5.11
CA ASN A 61 2.58 10.25 -3.88
C ASN A 61 3.32 11.33 -3.08
N MET A 62 2.73 11.75 -1.98
CA MET A 62 3.25 12.80 -1.11
C MET A 62 4.33 12.28 -0.14
N GLY A 63 4.54 10.96 -0.07
CA GLY A 63 5.53 10.36 0.83
C GLY A 63 5.14 8.97 1.32
N GLY A 64 6.11 8.32 1.97
CA GLY A 64 5.92 7.01 2.57
C GLY A 64 6.55 5.88 1.76
N SER A 65 5.93 4.71 1.82
CA SER A 65 6.42 3.47 1.21
C SER A 65 5.99 3.39 -0.27
N PRO A 66 6.82 2.78 -1.14
CA PRO A 66 6.51 2.65 -2.55
C PRO A 66 5.29 1.74 -2.75
N VAL A 67 4.42 2.13 -3.69
CA VAL A 67 3.22 1.36 -4.05
C VAL A 67 3.47 0.59 -5.35
N GLY A 68 3.21 -0.71 -5.36
CA GLY A 68 3.33 -1.52 -6.57
C GLY A 68 2.20 -1.19 -7.55
N THR A 69 2.54 -0.67 -8.72
CA THR A 69 1.59 -0.25 -9.76
C THR A 69 0.85 -1.43 -10.40
N SER A 70 1.50 -2.59 -10.54
CA SER A 70 0.92 -3.78 -11.19
C SER A 70 -0.27 -4.38 -10.44
N ASN A 71 -0.38 -4.15 -9.12
CA ASN A 71 -1.45 -4.69 -8.28
C ASN A 71 -2.30 -3.57 -7.65
N THR A 72 -2.25 -2.37 -8.23
CA THR A 72 -3.03 -1.22 -7.79
C THR A 72 -4.17 -0.97 -8.76
N VAL A 73 -5.37 -0.79 -8.22
CA VAL A 73 -6.57 -0.45 -8.98
C VAL A 73 -7.01 0.95 -8.58
N ILE A 74 -7.32 1.79 -9.56
CA ILE A 74 -7.85 3.12 -9.33
C ILE A 74 -9.33 3.09 -9.65
N ILE A 75 -10.15 3.48 -8.67
CA ILE A 75 -11.59 3.55 -8.79
C ILE A 75 -12.01 4.99 -8.57
N THR A 76 -12.76 5.52 -9.51
CA THR A 76 -13.35 6.86 -9.43
C THR A 76 -14.85 6.73 -9.26
N ARG A 77 -15.42 7.51 -8.33
CA ARG A 77 -16.85 7.52 -8.04
C ARG A 77 -17.35 8.94 -7.91
N LEU A 78 -18.61 9.17 -8.24
CA LEU A 78 -19.27 10.44 -7.96
C LEU A 78 -19.49 10.61 -6.45
N THR A 79 -19.55 11.86 -6.02
CA THR A 79 -19.84 12.19 -4.63
C THR A 79 -21.32 11.90 -4.32
N ASP A 80 -21.59 11.51 -3.07
CA ASP A 80 -22.95 11.23 -2.54
C ASP A 80 -23.86 12.45 -2.55
N THR A 81 -23.28 13.64 -2.70
CA THR A 81 -23.95 14.94 -2.74
C THR A 81 -24.97 15.06 -3.89
N PHE A 82 -24.94 14.16 -4.89
CA PHE A 82 -25.84 14.18 -6.05
C PHE A 82 -26.89 13.04 -6.05
N GLY A 83 -27.21 12.42 -4.91
CA GLY A 83 -28.21 11.33 -4.82
C GLY A 83 -27.60 9.93 -4.77
N ASP A 84 -28.43 8.88 -4.87
CA ASP A 84 -28.03 7.46 -4.81
C ASP A 84 -27.13 7.09 -6.00
N ASN A 85 -25.84 7.36 -5.85
CA ASN A 85 -24.80 7.21 -6.87
C ASN A 85 -23.85 6.05 -6.55
N GLU A 86 -24.23 5.15 -5.64
CA GLU A 86 -23.43 3.98 -5.24
C GLU A 86 -23.03 3.09 -6.43
N HIS A 87 -23.77 3.18 -7.55
CA HIS A 87 -23.51 2.44 -8.79
C HIS A 87 -22.65 3.19 -9.82
N LEU A 88 -22.34 4.48 -9.64
CA LEU A 88 -21.58 5.29 -10.59
C LEU A 88 -20.10 5.31 -10.23
N SER A 89 -19.49 4.12 -10.39
CA SER A 89 -18.09 3.85 -10.10
C SER A 89 -17.41 3.30 -11.36
N TRP A 90 -16.27 3.88 -11.71
CA TRP A 90 -15.48 3.49 -12.87
C TRP A 90 -14.10 3.08 -12.44
N THR A 91 -13.71 1.87 -12.84
CA THR A 91 -12.35 1.38 -12.67
C THR A 91 -11.51 1.85 -13.85
N ILE A 92 -10.36 2.45 -13.55
CA ILE A 92 -9.41 2.92 -14.56
C ILE A 92 -8.41 1.79 -14.82
N ASP A 93 -8.21 1.46 -16.09
CA ASP A 93 -7.23 0.47 -16.49
C ASP A 93 -5.80 1.01 -16.24
N PRO A 94 -4.89 0.20 -15.65
CA PRO A 94 -3.48 0.60 -15.46
C PRO A 94 -2.75 0.97 -16.77
N TYR A 95 -3.30 0.57 -17.91
CA TYR A 95 -2.83 0.97 -19.24
C TYR A 95 -3.00 2.48 -19.52
N ASP A 96 -4.05 3.09 -18.98
CA ASP A 96 -4.39 4.51 -19.19
C ASP A 96 -3.69 5.45 -18.20
N VAL A 97 -2.98 4.89 -17.23
CA VAL A 97 -2.27 5.62 -16.19
C VAL A 97 -0.84 5.87 -16.63
N VAL A 98 -0.49 7.13 -16.87
CA VAL A 98 0.84 7.55 -17.32
C VAL A 98 1.59 8.34 -16.24
N THR A 99 2.90 8.16 -16.16
CA THR A 99 3.77 8.86 -15.18
C THR A 99 4.18 10.27 -15.62
N LYS A 100 3.82 10.67 -16.84
CA LYS A 100 4.06 12.02 -17.35
C LYS A 100 2.81 12.55 -18.03
N ARG A 101 2.49 13.80 -17.75
CA ARG A 101 1.33 14.47 -18.31
C ARG A 101 1.46 14.63 -19.84
N GLY A 102 0.39 14.33 -20.56
CA GLY A 102 0.33 14.45 -22.02
C GLY A 102 1.01 13.31 -22.78
N GLN A 103 1.30 12.18 -22.12
CA GLN A 103 1.70 10.96 -22.80
C GLN A 103 0.47 10.10 -23.13
N GLU A 104 0.55 9.38 -24.25
CA GLU A 104 -0.50 8.44 -24.66
C GLU A 104 -0.55 7.23 -23.73
N ALA A 105 -1.75 6.67 -23.58
CA ALA A 105 -1.99 5.41 -22.89
C ALA A 105 -1.14 4.29 -23.51
N GLY A 106 -0.61 3.39 -22.69
CA GLY A 106 0.25 2.30 -23.16
C GLY A 106 1.65 2.66 -23.62
N SER A 107 2.04 3.95 -23.56
CA SER A 107 3.42 4.38 -23.82
C SER A 107 4.40 3.80 -22.80
N SER A 108 5.71 3.96 -23.00
CA SER A 108 6.73 3.55 -22.01
C SER A 108 6.60 4.25 -20.66
N TYR A 109 5.79 5.31 -20.58
CA TYR A 109 5.49 6.03 -19.35
C TYR A 109 4.24 5.50 -18.64
N ALA A 110 3.48 4.60 -19.26
CA ALA A 110 2.32 3.98 -18.67
C ALA A 110 2.71 2.98 -17.57
N TRP A 111 1.84 2.80 -16.58
CA TRP A 111 2.00 1.74 -15.58
C TRP A 111 1.98 0.37 -16.26
N TYR A 112 1.15 0.21 -17.29
CA TYR A 112 1.14 -0.96 -18.16
C TYR A 112 1.31 -0.54 -19.62
N THR A 113 2.30 -1.11 -20.31
CA THR A 113 2.59 -0.78 -21.72
C THR A 113 1.73 -1.58 -22.69
N ASN A 114 1.63 -1.12 -23.93
CA ASN A 114 0.93 -1.84 -25.02
C ASN A 114 1.50 -3.23 -25.33
N SER A 115 2.72 -3.53 -24.87
CA SER A 115 3.35 -4.84 -25.02
C SER A 115 2.96 -5.84 -23.91
N GLY A 116 2.07 -5.47 -22.99
CA GLY A 116 1.71 -6.31 -21.84
C GLY A 116 2.76 -6.38 -20.73
N SER A 117 3.75 -5.47 -20.76
CA SER A 117 4.77 -5.35 -19.72
C SER A 117 4.45 -4.17 -18.82
N SER A 118 4.67 -4.32 -17.51
CA SER A 118 4.62 -3.19 -16.58
C SER A 118 5.70 -2.17 -16.94
N GLY A 119 5.29 -0.94 -17.29
CA GLY A 119 6.21 0.12 -17.73
C GLY A 119 6.85 0.84 -16.55
N LYS A 120 6.07 1.05 -15.49
CA LYS A 120 6.54 1.49 -14.18
C LYS A 120 6.00 0.51 -13.15
N ASN A 121 6.88 -0.04 -12.32
CA ASN A 121 6.57 -1.11 -11.36
C ASN A 121 6.34 -0.61 -9.93
N SER A 122 6.87 0.58 -9.62
CA SER A 122 6.75 1.25 -8.34
C SER A 122 6.26 2.68 -8.55
N PHE A 123 5.36 3.12 -7.67
CA PHE A 123 4.91 4.49 -7.52
C PHE A 123 5.51 5.04 -6.23
N GLU A 124 6.61 5.78 -6.37
CA GLU A 124 7.48 6.19 -5.27
C GLU A 124 7.10 7.57 -4.73
N ALA A 125 7.64 7.96 -3.57
CA ALA A 125 7.41 9.27 -3.01
C ALA A 125 7.91 10.37 -3.96
N GLY A 126 7.04 11.33 -4.30
CA GLY A 126 7.29 12.38 -5.28
C GLY A 126 6.83 12.05 -6.70
N ASP A 127 6.49 10.79 -7.00
CA ASP A 127 5.94 10.44 -8.30
C ASP A 127 4.52 10.98 -8.47
N ALA A 128 4.20 11.29 -9.72
CA ALA A 128 2.88 11.67 -10.17
C ALA A 128 2.40 10.71 -11.25
N ALA A 129 1.14 10.30 -11.13
CA ALA A 129 0.41 9.52 -12.11
C ALA A 129 -0.73 10.38 -12.66
N TYR A 130 -0.93 10.30 -13.96
CA TYR A 130 -1.88 11.11 -14.71
C TYR A 130 -2.76 10.18 -15.53
N VAL A 131 -4.05 10.50 -15.57
CA VAL A 131 -5.02 9.84 -16.45
C VAL A 131 -5.68 10.93 -17.26
N ALA A 132 -5.65 10.80 -18.58
CA ALA A 132 -6.28 11.78 -19.47
C ALA A 132 -7.81 11.75 -19.29
N PRO A 133 -8.50 12.90 -19.44
CA PRO A 133 -9.95 12.97 -19.21
C PRO A 133 -10.75 12.02 -20.10
N VAL A 134 -10.27 11.71 -21.30
CA VAL A 134 -10.94 10.77 -22.23
C VAL A 134 -11.05 9.36 -21.65
N TYR A 135 -10.06 8.91 -20.87
CA TYR A 135 -10.03 7.59 -20.25
C TYR A 135 -10.79 7.54 -18.92
N MET A 136 -11.19 8.71 -18.41
CA MET A 136 -12.04 8.81 -17.22
C MET A 136 -13.54 8.81 -17.56
N GLN A 137 -13.86 8.95 -18.85
CA GLN A 137 -15.23 9.07 -19.36
C GLN A 137 -15.76 7.75 -19.94
N ASN A 138 -15.01 6.66 -19.89
CA ASN A 138 -15.38 5.40 -20.56
C ASN A 138 -16.63 4.70 -19.94
N GLY A 139 -17.27 5.30 -18.94
CA GLY A 139 -18.65 5.00 -18.56
C GLY A 139 -19.52 6.22 -18.23
N MET A 140 -19.08 7.43 -18.60
CA MET A 140 -19.95 8.59 -18.79
C MET A 140 -20.19 8.69 -20.29
N GLU A 141 -21.24 8.04 -20.80
CA GLU A 141 -21.60 8.17 -22.22
C GLU A 141 -21.58 9.66 -22.63
N SER A 142 -21.01 9.89 -23.80
CA SER A 142 -20.39 11.10 -24.36
C SER A 142 -21.20 12.40 -24.41
N ALA A 143 -22.18 12.61 -23.52
CA ALA A 143 -23.05 13.79 -23.50
C ALA A 143 -23.31 14.38 -22.10
N ASN A 144 -22.89 13.75 -21.00
CA ASN A 144 -23.16 14.30 -19.67
C ASN A 144 -22.05 15.24 -19.22
N THR A 145 -21.96 16.39 -19.90
CA THR A 145 -21.24 17.56 -19.38
C THR A 145 -22.06 18.09 -18.20
N PHE A 146 -21.76 17.64 -16.99
CA PHE A 146 -22.28 18.29 -15.79
C PHE A 146 -21.46 19.57 -15.57
N SER A 147 -21.89 20.65 -16.21
CA SER A 147 -21.43 21.99 -15.89
C SER A 147 -22.27 22.54 -14.73
N VAL A 148 -21.62 22.78 -13.59
CA VAL A 148 -22.21 23.60 -12.52
C VAL A 148 -22.14 25.05 -13.00
N ASN A 149 -23.19 25.49 -13.69
CA ASN A 149 -23.41 26.89 -13.97
C ASN A 149 -23.93 27.50 -12.66
N ASN A 150 -23.07 28.14 -11.87
CA ASN A 150 -23.56 28.97 -10.78
C ASN A 150 -24.08 30.28 -11.37
N GLU A 151 -25.34 30.28 -11.83
CA GLU A 151 -26.02 31.47 -12.34
C GLU A 151 -26.32 32.52 -11.24
N SER A 152 -25.91 32.29 -9.99
CA SER A 152 -26.06 33.25 -8.89
C SER A 152 -24.80 34.09 -8.58
N ASN A 153 -23.82 34.15 -9.49
CA ASN A 153 -22.70 35.11 -9.35
C ASN A 153 -22.58 36.04 -10.55
N VAL A 154 -23.71 36.68 -10.91
CA VAL A 154 -23.78 37.91 -11.71
C VAL A 154 -24.46 38.99 -10.89
#